data_AF-A0A4R4JZJ2-F1
#
_entry.id   AF-A0A4R4JZJ2-F1
#
_cell.length_a   1.000
_cell.length_b   1.000
_cell.length_c   1.000
_cell.angle_alpha   90.00
_cell.angle_beta   90.00
_cell.angle_gamma   90.00
#
_symmetry.space_group_name_H-M   'P 1'
#
loop_
_entity.id
_entity.type
_entity.pdbx_description
1 polymer ?
#
loop_
_entity_poly.entity_id
_entity_poly.type
_entity_poly.pdbx_seq_one_letter_code
_entity_poly.pdbx_strand_id
1 'polypeptide(L)'
;MNLQGKFLWALPFLLNKTGCGVNETYCIFPDLTDPDPEYHFEGITFGVWEGEVIVPESIGFEYIKLACEKYLQLHPEDTEQVKSLLAQLP
;
A
#
# COMPACT_ATOMS: atom_id res chain seq x y z
N MET A 1 -9.14 1.39 -0.45
CA MET A 1 -8.62 1.83 0.87
C MET A 1 -9.25 3.12 1.39
N ASN A 2 -9.07 4.29 0.77
CA ASN A 2 -9.58 5.56 1.32
C ASN A 2 -11.11 5.62 1.47
N LEU A 3 -11.86 5.28 0.41
CA LEU A 3 -13.33 5.27 0.42
C LEU A 3 -13.94 4.30 1.45
N GLN A 4 -13.13 3.40 1.99
CA GLN A 4 -13.54 2.41 2.98
C GLN A 4 -13.13 2.83 4.41
N GLY A 5 -12.54 4.01 4.60
CA GLY A 5 -12.02 4.47 5.90
C GLY A 5 -10.84 3.65 6.41
N LYS A 6 -10.11 2.98 5.50
CA LYS A 6 -9.00 2.06 5.84
C LYS A 6 -7.63 2.56 5.41
N PHE A 7 -7.51 3.82 4.99
CA PHE A 7 -6.24 4.35 4.50
C PHE A 7 -5.14 4.33 5.57
N LEU A 8 -5.37 4.97 6.72
CA LEU A 8 -4.40 4.97 7.83
C LEU A 8 -4.13 3.57 8.40
N TRP A 9 -5.13 2.69 8.37
CA TRP A 9 -4.96 1.29 8.77
C TRP A 9 -4.04 0.53 7.81
N ALA A 10 -4.17 0.75 6.50
CA ALA A 10 -3.38 0.08 5.47
C ALA A 10 -1.93 0.59 5.43
N LEU A 11 -1.71 1.87 5.75
CA LEU A 11 -0.40 2.52 5.58
C LEU A 11 0.76 1.78 6.28
N PRO A 12 0.66 1.36 7.57
CA PRO A 12 1.72 0.57 8.21
C PRO A 12 2.06 -0.74 7.49
N PHE A 13 1.08 -1.43 6.90
CA PHE A 13 1.32 -2.67 6.15
C PHE A 13 2.14 -2.38 4.90
N LEU A 14 1.75 -1.35 4.14
CA LEU A 14 2.44 -0.91 2.93
C LEU A 14 3.90 -0.51 3.23
N LEU A 15 4.13 0.16 4.35
CA LEU A 15 5.46 0.59 4.79
C LEU A 15 6.35 -0.59 5.22
N ASN A 16 5.76 -1.60 5.86
CA ASN A 16 6.45 -2.81 6.29
C ASN A 16 6.54 -3.89 5.19
N LYS A 17 6.25 -3.53 3.93
CA LYS A 17 6.20 -4.47 2.80
C LYS A 17 5.33 -5.70 3.08
N THR A 18 4.23 -5.48 3.79
CA THR A 18 3.27 -6.53 4.18
C THR A 18 2.00 -6.37 3.37
N GLY A 19 1.48 -7.47 2.83
CA GLY A 19 0.23 -7.47 2.09
C GLY A 19 -0.95 -7.04 2.95
N CYS A 20 -1.92 -6.34 2.33
CA CYS A 20 -3.16 -5.95 3.00
C CYS A 20 -4.33 -5.88 2.00
N GLY A 21 -5.55 -6.21 2.44
CA GLY A 21 -6.72 -6.24 1.57
C GLY A 21 -8.02 -5.97 2.31
N VAL A 22 -8.93 -5.21 1.68
CA VAL A 22 -10.27 -4.90 2.19
C VAL A 22 -11.25 -4.80 1.03
N ASN A 23 -12.33 -5.60 1.07
CA ASN A 23 -13.41 -5.63 0.07
C ASN A 23 -12.86 -5.61 -1.37
N GLU A 24 -12.07 -6.63 -1.72
CA GLU A 24 -11.51 -6.81 -3.07
C GLU A 24 -10.61 -5.66 -3.56
N THR A 25 -10.17 -4.78 -2.65
CA THR A 25 -9.09 -3.82 -2.88
C THR A 25 -7.90 -4.24 -2.04
N TYR A 26 -6.78 -4.57 -2.68
CA TYR A 26 -5.64 -5.12 -1.97
C TYR A 26 -4.30 -4.72 -2.57
N CYS A 27 -3.25 -4.92 -1.78
CA CYS A 27 -1.85 -4.76 -2.14
C CYS A 27 -1.11 -6.00 -1.64
N ILE A 28 -0.30 -6.62 -2.50
CA ILE A 28 0.50 -7.80 -2.16
C ILE A 28 1.97 -7.50 -2.46
N PHE A 29 2.84 -7.94 -1.56
CA PHE A 29 4.29 -7.94 -1.72
C PHE A 29 4.76 -9.37 -1.99
N PRO A 30 5.83 -9.55 -2.77
CA PRO A 30 6.30 -10.88 -3.13
C PRO A 30 6.92 -11.60 -1.95
N ASP A 31 6.73 -12.91 -1.90
CA ASP A 31 7.37 -13.82 -0.96
C ASP A 31 7.91 -15.03 -1.73
N LEU A 32 9.22 -14.99 -2.04
CA LEU A 32 9.91 -16.06 -2.76
C LEU A 32 10.04 -17.36 -1.95
N THR A 33 9.67 -17.34 -0.66
CA THR A 33 9.72 -18.51 0.22
C THR A 33 8.34 -19.15 0.43
N ASP A 34 7.27 -18.50 -0.03
CA ASP A 34 5.92 -19.04 0.06
C ASP A 34 5.79 -20.33 -0.78
N PRO A 35 5.06 -21.36 -0.31
CA PRO A 35 4.82 -22.55 -1.13
C PRO A 35 3.98 -22.28 -2.39
N ASP A 36 3.20 -21.21 -2.42
CA ASP A 36 2.37 -20.84 -3.55
C ASP A 36 3.15 -19.95 -4.56
N PRO A 37 3.35 -20.41 -5.81
CA PRO A 37 4.11 -19.66 -6.81
C PRO A 37 3.46 -18.34 -7.22
N GLU A 38 2.18 -18.09 -6.88
CA GLU A 38 1.52 -16.81 -7.15
C GLU A 38 2.20 -15.64 -6.41
N TYR A 39 2.84 -15.90 -5.27
CA TYR A 39 3.60 -14.88 -4.52
C TYR A 39 5.04 -14.70 -5.02
N HIS A 40 5.48 -15.47 -6.02
CA HIS A 40 6.85 -15.45 -6.54
C HIS A 40 6.99 -14.46 -7.69
N PHE A 41 6.86 -13.16 -7.40
CA PHE A 41 6.97 -12.09 -8.38
C PHE A 41 7.96 -10.99 -7.98
N GLU A 42 8.14 -9.99 -8.83
CA GLU A 42 8.96 -8.81 -8.54
C GLU A 42 8.08 -7.55 -8.57
N GLY A 43 8.24 -6.66 -7.59
CA GLY A 43 7.49 -5.42 -7.48
C GLY A 43 6.38 -5.49 -6.43
N ILE A 44 5.26 -4.83 -6.70
CA ILE A 44 4.08 -4.76 -5.83
C ILE A 44 2.83 -4.97 -6.67
N THR A 45 1.97 -5.91 -6.26
CA THR A 45 0.67 -6.14 -6.90
C THR A 45 -0.38 -5.24 -6.26
N PHE A 46 -1.08 -4.47 -7.08
CA PHE A 46 -2.27 -3.73 -6.68
C PHE A 46 -3.50 -4.33 -7.36
N GLY A 47 -4.48 -4.74 -6.57
CA GLY A 47 -5.72 -5.37 -7.05
C GLY A 47 -6.95 -4.57 -6.66
N VAL A 48 -7.90 -4.45 -7.59
CA VAL A 48 -9.22 -3.84 -7.40
C VAL A 48 -10.26 -4.65 -8.21
N TRP A 49 -11.12 -5.39 -7.51
CA TRP A 49 -12.06 -6.35 -8.11
C TRP A 49 -11.31 -7.35 -9.01
N GLU A 50 -11.68 -7.46 -10.29
CA GLU A 50 -11.03 -8.33 -11.28
C GLU A 50 -9.78 -7.71 -11.93
N GLY A 51 -9.42 -6.48 -11.56
CA GLY A 51 -8.29 -5.76 -12.15
C GLY A 51 -7.06 -5.80 -11.26
N GLU A 52 -5.95 -6.34 -11.79
CA GLU A 52 -4.66 -6.40 -11.11
C GLU A 52 -3.55 -5.78 -11.96
N VAL A 53 -2.60 -5.13 -11.29
CA VAL A 53 -1.37 -4.63 -11.91
C VAL A 53 -0.19 -4.85 -11.00
N ILE A 54 0.92 -5.30 -11.58
CA ILE A 54 2.21 -5.38 -10.91
C ILE A 54 3.03 -4.16 -11.33
N VAL A 55 3.56 -3.43 -10.36
CA VAL A 55 4.43 -2.27 -10.61
C VAL A 55 5.77 -2.45 -9.90
N PRO A 56 6.85 -1.86 -10.41
CA PRO A 56 8.13 -1.83 -9.69
C PRO A 56 7.96 -1.22 -8.30
N GLU A 57 8.74 -1.70 -7.34
CA GLU A 57 8.65 -1.26 -5.94
C GLU A 57 8.84 0.27 -5.79
N SER A 58 9.77 0.85 -6.55
CA SER A 58 10.00 2.30 -6.59
C SER A 58 8.74 3.08 -6.98
N ILE A 59 8.04 2.63 -8.02
CA ILE A 59 6.81 3.24 -8.52
C ILE A 59 5.67 3.05 -7.49
N GLY A 60 5.57 1.88 -6.87
CA GLY A 60 4.58 1.64 -5.82
C GLY A 60 4.77 2.57 -4.61
N PHE A 61 6.00 2.82 -4.17
CA PHE A 61 6.27 3.78 -3.11
C PHE A 61 6.01 5.24 -3.51
N GLU A 62 6.24 5.61 -4.77
CA GLU A 62 5.82 6.91 -5.29
C GLU A 62 4.29 7.09 -5.21
N TYR A 63 3.52 6.06 -5.55
CA TYR A 63 2.06 6.09 -5.40
C TYR A 63 1.62 6.19 -3.95
N ILE A 64 2.29 5.52 -3.01
CA ILE A 64 1.99 5.63 -1.58
C ILE A 64 2.21 7.08 -1.11
N LYS A 65 3.34 7.70 -1.47
CA LYS A 65 3.63 9.10 -1.13
C LYS A 65 2.56 10.05 -1.69
N LEU A 66 2.24 9.89 -2.98
CA LEU A 66 1.20 10.70 -3.63
C LEU A 66 -0.19 10.50 -2.99
N ALA A 67 -0.52 9.27 -2.58
CA ALA A 67 -1.77 8.99 -1.89
C ALA A 67 -1.81 9.65 -0.51
N CYS A 68 -0.70 9.63 0.24
CA CYS A 68 -0.59 10.36 1.51
C CYS A 68 -0.75 11.87 1.33
N GLU A 69 -0.12 12.47 0.33
CA GLU A 69 -0.27 13.89 0.01
C GLU A 69 -1.73 14.26 -0.28
N LYS A 70 -2.41 13.46 -1.13
CA LYS A 70 -3.83 13.68 -1.44
C LYS A 70 -4.74 13.43 -0.24
N TYR A 71 -4.43 12.45 0.59
CA TYR A 71 -5.18 12.18 1.82
C TYR A 71 -5.13 13.36 2.77
N LEU A 72 -3.95 13.93 3.00
CA LEU A 72 -3.76 15.07 3.91
C LEU A 72 -4.40 16.37 3.42
N GLN A 73 -4.62 16.53 2.10
CA GLN A 73 -5.42 17.65 1.59
C GLN A 73 -6.89 17.57 2.03
N LEU A 74 -7.40 16.37 2.31
CA LEU A 74 -8.77 16.12 2.78
C LEU A 74 -8.83 16.01 4.31
N HIS A 75 -7.75 15.51 4.92
CA HIS A 75 -7.65 15.19 6.35
C HIS A 75 -6.40 15.82 6.99
N PRO A 76 -6.32 17.17 7.07
CA PRO A 76 -5.16 17.85 7.65
C PRO A 76 -4.92 17.48 9.12
N GLU A 77 -5.95 17.05 9.86
CA GLU A 77 -5.87 16.57 11.24
C GLU A 77 -4.89 15.39 11.43
N ASP A 78 -4.70 14.58 10.39
CA ASP A 78 -3.88 13.37 10.44
C ASP A 78 -2.41 13.62 10.06
N THR A 79 -2.03 14.89 9.81
CA THR A 79 -0.71 15.27 9.29
C THR A 79 0.45 14.68 10.08
N GLU A 80 0.44 14.81 11.41
CA GLU A 80 1.55 14.34 12.24
C GLU A 80 1.61 12.81 12.29
N GLN A 81 0.47 12.13 12.27
CA GLN A 81 0.41 10.67 12.20
C GLN A 81 0.97 10.16 10.87
N VAL A 82 0.55 10.74 9.75
CA VAL A 82 1.03 10.35 8.42
C VAL A 82 2.52 10.65 8.25
N LYS A 83 3.01 11.80 8.70
CA LYS A 83 4.45 12.11 8.68
C LYS A 83 5.28 11.13 9.51
N SER A 84 4.81 10.79 10.71
CA SER A 84 5.49 9.81 11.58
C SER A 84 5.57 8.43 10.92
N LEU A 85 4.52 8.02 10.21
CA LEU A 85 4.52 6.77 9.44
C LEU A 85 5.46 6.85 8.23
N LEU A 86 5.38 7.92 7.43
CA LEU A 86 6.25 8.09 6.26
C LEU A 86 7.74 8.21 6.61
N ALA A 87 8.08 8.71 7.80
CA ALA A 87 9.47 8.75 8.27
C ALA A 87 10.08 7.35 8.49
N GLN A 88 9.25 6.29 8.48
CA GLN A 88 9.69 4.89 8.57
C GLN A 88 9.90 4.24 7.19
N LEU A 89 9.67 4.98 6.09
CA LEU A 89 10.03 4.51 4.75
C LEU A 89 11.54 4.27 4.67
N PRO A 90 11.99 3.11 4.15
CA PRO A 90 13.39 2.86 3.84
C PRO A 90 13.91 3.77 2.71
#